data_AF-A0A7S0J7P4-F1
#
_entry.id   AF-A0A7S0J7P4-F1
#
_cell.length_a   1.000
_cell.length_b   1.000
_cell.length_c   1.000
_cell.angle_alpha   90.00
_cell.angle_beta   90.00
_cell.angle_gamma   90.00
#
_symmetry.space_group_name_H-M   'P 1'
#
loop_
_entity.id
_entity.type
_entity.pdbx_description
1 polymer ?
#
loop_
_entity_poly.entity_id
_entity_poly.type
_entity_poly.pdbx_seq_one_letter_code
_entity_poly.pdbx_strand_id
1 'polypeptide(L)'
;AHPRKKIAPPQGIYYSDIGTDTVTDEFKEERIVKFDLYLRNTSEYVPNTPLRNGKAGQVGDFGVINLADGQSCGFDFIFVNAQTGKPHAVSQEFEFFFFDFDIGIGSGLVESLDVCGIIGYETSKQRWPEGGIDSSVTVTERSELGAGCFTFTGTEVYGGENNPKYASEIFVDFEKLATTTLDDVLPILVVLKFGAGVSGFSVKYSVSASQVADQPGLSGRNFLFAGFAQSNSDTFLPCPPGPPPSMPPPLPPPPSPPPLPPSPPWMPPLPAPPPQPAPPPRPPPPTEPPSSPPSPACPPPVQPPATPPPRCWFFLFCPPPPPPPLLPSPPAPPL
;
A
#
# COMPACT_ATOMS: atom_id res chain seq x y z
N ALA A 1 8.25 28.13 -18.73
CA ALA A 1 7.57 27.48 -17.59
C ALA A 1 7.61 28.43 -16.39
N HIS A 2 6.48 28.75 -15.76
CA HIS A 2 6.49 29.49 -14.51
C HIS A 2 6.88 28.57 -13.35
N PRO A 3 7.74 28.99 -12.40
CA PRO A 3 8.02 28.21 -11.21
C PRO A 3 6.74 28.09 -10.37
N ARG A 4 6.26 26.86 -10.15
CA ARG A 4 5.14 26.61 -9.22
C ARG A 4 5.54 27.14 -7.85
N LYS A 5 4.82 28.16 -7.36
CA LYS A 5 5.00 28.70 -6.02
C LYS A 5 4.72 27.56 -5.04
N LYS A 6 5.76 27.00 -4.40
CA LYS A 6 5.60 25.96 -3.37
C LYS A 6 4.91 26.59 -2.16
N ILE A 7 3.59 26.47 -2.11
CA ILE A 7 2.82 26.68 -0.88
C ILE A 7 3.36 25.63 0.11
N ALA A 8 3.72 26.06 1.32
CA ALA A 8 4.13 25.12 2.36
C ALA A 8 2.96 24.16 2.60
N PRO A 9 3.15 22.83 2.54
CA PRO A 9 2.04 21.91 2.75
C PRO A 9 1.46 22.13 4.15
N PRO A 10 0.13 22.15 4.30
CA PRO A 10 -0.49 22.17 5.62
C PRO A 10 -0.02 20.96 6.44
N GLN A 11 -0.01 21.10 7.76
CA GLN A 11 0.41 20.04 8.67
C GLN A 11 -0.59 18.87 8.59
N GLY A 12 -0.09 17.70 8.22
CA GLY A 12 -0.89 16.49 8.00
C GLY A 12 -0.08 15.36 7.38
N ILE A 13 -0.71 14.22 7.15
CA ILE A 13 -0.10 13.03 6.55
C ILE A 13 -0.56 12.92 5.09
N TYR A 14 0.35 12.68 4.16
CA TYR A 14 0.06 12.63 2.72
C TYR A 14 0.36 11.25 2.14
N TYR A 15 -0.58 10.70 1.38
CA TYR A 15 -0.48 9.43 0.66
C TYR A 15 -0.70 9.72 -0.83
N SER A 16 0.30 9.44 -1.66
CA SER A 16 0.25 9.66 -3.11
C SER A 16 -0.17 8.41 -3.88
N ASP A 17 -0.77 8.62 -5.05
CA ASP A 17 -1.22 7.58 -5.99
C ASP A 17 -2.15 6.54 -5.32
N ILE A 18 -3.13 6.98 -4.52
CA ILE A 18 -4.03 6.06 -3.80
C ILE A 18 -5.17 5.50 -4.66
N GLY A 19 -5.48 6.12 -5.80
CA GLY A 19 -6.54 5.65 -6.68
C GLY A 19 -6.70 6.44 -7.97
N THR A 20 -7.56 5.89 -8.83
CA THR A 20 -8.01 6.51 -10.08
C THR A 20 -9.53 6.55 -10.15
N ASP A 21 -10.04 7.65 -10.67
CA ASP A 21 -11.47 7.91 -10.85
C ASP A 21 -11.75 8.24 -12.31
N THR A 22 -12.85 7.73 -12.87
CA THR A 22 -13.26 8.01 -14.26
C THR A 22 -14.36 9.06 -14.24
N VAL A 23 -13.99 10.31 -14.54
CA VAL A 23 -14.92 11.44 -14.52
C VAL A 23 -15.39 11.74 -15.94
N THR A 24 -16.69 11.72 -16.16
CA THR A 24 -17.33 12.21 -17.39
C THR A 24 -17.44 13.74 -17.34
N ASP A 25 -16.89 14.45 -18.32
CA ASP A 25 -16.98 15.91 -18.39
C ASP A 25 -18.28 16.41 -19.07
N GLU A 26 -18.42 17.74 -19.17
CA GLU A 26 -19.59 18.40 -19.79
C GLU A 26 -19.80 18.06 -21.28
N PHE A 27 -18.75 17.58 -21.96
CA PHE A 27 -18.79 17.11 -23.35
C PHE A 27 -19.06 15.60 -23.47
N LYS A 28 -19.25 14.92 -22.33
CA LYS A 28 -19.34 13.46 -22.19
C LYS A 28 -18.04 12.73 -22.52
N GLU A 29 -16.88 13.41 -22.43
CA GLU A 29 -15.59 12.73 -22.50
C GLU A 29 -15.25 12.13 -21.14
N GLU A 30 -14.90 10.84 -21.13
CA GLU A 30 -14.36 10.17 -19.95
C GLU A 30 -12.88 10.52 -19.76
N ARG A 31 -12.52 10.93 -18.54
CA ARG A 31 -11.14 11.30 -18.20
C ARG A 31 -10.72 10.64 -16.89
N ILE A 32 -9.56 9.98 -16.92
CA ILE A 32 -8.97 9.36 -15.74
C ILE A 32 -8.32 10.44 -14.87
N VAL A 33 -8.86 10.63 -13.68
CA VAL A 33 -8.32 11.49 -12.63
C VAL A 33 -7.56 10.63 -11.62
N LYS A 34 -6.26 10.88 -11.47
CA LYS A 34 -5.50 10.38 -10.33
C LYS A 34 -5.78 11.22 -9.10
N PHE A 35 -5.97 10.57 -7.96
CA PHE A 35 -6.12 11.25 -6.67
C PHE A 35 -5.22 10.64 -5.59
N ASP A 36 -4.87 11.52 -4.66
CA ASP A 36 -4.06 11.31 -3.48
C ASP A 36 -4.96 11.48 -2.24
N LEU A 37 -4.49 11.07 -1.07
CA LEU A 37 -5.18 11.20 0.20
C LEU A 37 -4.36 12.04 1.17
N TYR A 38 -5.01 13.06 1.75
CA TYR A 38 -4.42 13.93 2.75
C TYR A 38 -5.21 13.85 4.05
N LEU A 39 -4.53 13.46 5.13
CA LEU A 39 -5.07 13.37 6.47
C LEU A 39 -4.72 14.63 7.26
N ARG A 40 -5.74 15.25 7.86
CA ARG A 40 -5.60 16.40 8.76
C ARG A 40 -6.27 16.10 10.09
N ASN A 41 -5.54 16.23 11.20
CA ASN A 41 -6.15 16.15 12.53
C ASN A 41 -7.09 17.35 12.77
N THR A 42 -8.26 17.08 13.35
CA THR A 42 -9.29 18.09 13.69
C THR A 42 -9.32 18.43 15.18
N SER A 43 -8.61 17.65 16.00
CA SER A 43 -8.34 17.92 17.42
C SER A 43 -6.83 17.88 17.70
N GLU A 44 -6.44 18.06 18.96
CA GLU A 44 -5.08 17.74 19.40
C GLU A 44 -4.75 16.27 19.05
N TYR A 45 -3.50 16.02 18.65
CA TYR A 45 -3.04 14.71 18.22
C TYR A 45 -1.76 14.33 18.98
N VAL A 46 -1.87 13.30 19.81
CA VAL A 46 -0.80 12.81 20.68
C VAL A 46 -0.44 11.36 20.30
N PRO A 47 0.53 11.16 19.39
CA PRO A 47 1.06 9.83 19.07
C PRO A 47 1.97 9.29 20.18
N ASN A 48 1.98 7.97 20.39
CA ASN A 48 2.95 7.30 21.25
C ASN A 48 4.33 7.19 20.56
N THR A 49 4.33 6.78 19.30
CA THR A 49 5.51 6.63 18.44
C THR A 49 5.27 7.37 17.11
N PRO A 50 5.58 8.68 17.03
CA PRO A 50 5.32 9.49 15.83
C PRO A 50 5.91 8.91 14.53
N LEU A 51 7.02 8.17 14.64
CA LEU A 51 7.71 7.53 13.51
C LEU A 51 6.93 6.37 12.86
N ARG A 52 5.86 5.87 13.49
CA ARG A 52 4.97 4.86 12.90
C ARG A 52 3.91 5.44 11.96
N ASN A 53 3.73 6.76 11.95
CA ASN A 53 2.70 7.41 11.15
C ASN A 53 3.01 7.40 9.64
N GLY A 54 1.96 7.42 8.82
CA GLY A 54 2.10 7.49 7.36
C GLY A 54 2.14 6.11 6.72
N LYS A 55 3.13 5.90 5.84
CA LYS A 55 3.37 4.66 5.08
C LYS A 55 4.80 4.11 5.33
N ALA A 56 5.35 4.38 6.51
CA ALA A 56 6.79 4.30 6.77
C ALA A 56 7.27 2.90 7.20
N GLY A 57 7.32 1.97 6.25
CA GLY A 57 8.36 0.91 6.22
C GLY A 57 8.38 -0.16 7.32
N GLN A 58 7.39 -0.22 8.22
CA GLN A 58 7.29 -1.28 9.24
C GLN A 58 6.04 -2.17 9.10
N VAL A 59 4.98 -1.71 8.42
CA VAL A 59 3.69 -2.42 8.28
C VAL A 59 3.16 -2.36 6.82
N GLY A 60 4.09 -2.57 5.88
CA GLY A 60 3.87 -2.68 4.43
C GLY A 60 2.97 -1.63 3.78
N ASP A 61 1.88 -2.06 3.15
CA ASP A 61 1.14 -1.24 2.16
C ASP A 61 0.12 -0.26 2.77
N PHE A 62 -0.22 -0.41 4.05
CA PHE A 62 -1.32 0.28 4.71
C PHE A 62 -0.95 1.70 5.19
N GLY A 63 -1.97 2.54 5.34
CA GLY A 63 -1.85 3.79 6.08
C GLY A 63 -1.91 3.52 7.58
N VAL A 64 -1.02 4.15 8.35
CA VAL A 64 -0.95 3.98 9.81
C VAL A 64 -1.12 5.32 10.52
N ILE A 65 -2.01 5.34 11.52
CA ILE A 65 -2.10 6.39 12.55
C ILE A 65 -1.74 5.75 13.90
N ASN A 66 -0.71 6.26 14.56
CA ASN A 66 -0.35 5.84 15.90
C ASN A 66 -0.91 6.80 16.95
N LEU A 67 -1.53 6.30 18.01
CA LEU A 67 -2.19 7.12 19.05
C LEU A 67 -1.79 6.64 20.44
N ALA A 68 -1.56 7.55 21.38
CA ALA A 68 -1.14 7.18 22.73
C ALA A 68 -2.29 6.71 23.64
N ASP A 69 -1.91 6.01 24.70
CA ASP A 69 -2.77 5.59 25.82
C ASP A 69 -3.70 6.73 26.31
N GLY A 70 -5.00 6.42 26.41
CA GLY A 70 -6.04 7.34 26.88
C GLY A 70 -6.34 8.51 25.94
N GLN A 71 -5.77 8.55 24.74
CA GLN A 71 -5.96 9.66 23.79
C GLN A 71 -7.08 9.38 22.80
N SER A 72 -7.68 10.46 22.29
CA SER A 72 -8.56 10.41 21.12
C SER A 72 -8.20 11.53 20.15
N CYS A 73 -8.34 11.28 18.85
CA CYS A 73 -8.05 12.28 17.84
C CYS A 73 -9.00 12.15 16.64
N GLY A 74 -9.61 13.27 16.25
CA GLY A 74 -10.37 13.39 15.01
C GLY A 74 -9.45 13.60 13.81
N PHE A 75 -9.77 13.00 12.67
CA PHE A 75 -9.07 13.19 11.39
C PHE A 75 -10.05 13.36 10.24
N ASP A 76 -9.79 14.37 9.41
CA ASP A 76 -10.38 14.46 8.07
C ASP A 76 -9.50 13.70 7.08
N PHE A 77 -10.10 12.72 6.40
CA PHE A 77 -9.55 12.02 5.26
C PHE A 77 -9.99 12.75 4.01
N ILE A 78 -9.09 13.51 3.36
CA ILE A 78 -9.42 14.41 2.25
C ILE A 78 -8.81 13.86 0.97
N PHE A 79 -9.65 13.50 0.00
CA PHE A 79 -9.17 13.12 -1.34
C PHE A 79 -8.79 14.38 -2.11
N VAL A 80 -7.62 14.38 -2.74
CA VAL A 80 -7.13 15.51 -3.53
C VAL A 80 -6.65 15.06 -4.91
N ASN A 81 -6.99 15.82 -5.94
CA ASN A 81 -6.56 15.56 -7.31
C ASN A 81 -5.03 15.69 -7.40
N ALA A 82 -4.34 14.61 -7.76
CA ALA A 82 -2.87 14.49 -7.66
C ALA A 82 -2.11 15.52 -8.53
N GLN A 83 -2.74 16.06 -9.57
CA GLN A 83 -2.12 17.04 -10.46
C GLN A 83 -2.25 18.49 -9.94
N THR A 84 -3.35 18.79 -9.24
CA THR A 84 -3.76 20.15 -8.87
C THR A 84 -3.72 20.44 -7.37
N GLY A 85 -3.72 19.41 -6.51
CA GLY A 85 -3.78 19.52 -5.06
C GLY A 85 -5.11 20.04 -4.51
N LYS A 86 -6.15 20.11 -5.34
CA LYS A 86 -7.51 20.51 -4.91
C LYS A 86 -8.32 19.30 -4.44
N PRO A 87 -9.30 19.47 -3.53
CA PRO A 87 -10.23 18.39 -3.19
C PRO A 87 -10.85 17.73 -4.42
N HIS A 88 -10.89 16.40 -4.43
CA HIS A 88 -11.43 15.58 -5.50
C HIS A 88 -12.64 14.81 -4.97
N ALA A 89 -13.82 15.01 -5.56
CA ALA A 89 -15.00 14.22 -5.25
C ALA A 89 -14.95 12.89 -6.02
N VAL A 90 -14.92 11.77 -5.32
CA VAL A 90 -14.87 10.43 -5.94
C VAL A 90 -16.21 10.15 -6.61
N SER A 91 -16.22 9.87 -7.92
CA SER A 91 -17.46 9.81 -8.72
C SER A 91 -18.33 8.57 -8.47
N GLN A 92 -17.80 7.57 -7.78
CA GLN A 92 -18.43 6.28 -7.50
C GLN A 92 -18.47 6.00 -5.98
N GLU A 93 -19.28 5.02 -5.59
CA GLU A 93 -19.21 4.47 -4.22
C GLU A 93 -17.87 3.76 -4.01
N PHE A 94 -17.36 3.82 -2.78
CA PHE A 94 -16.09 3.18 -2.43
C PHE A 94 -16.11 2.59 -1.03
N GLU A 95 -15.22 1.64 -0.81
CA GLU A 95 -15.01 0.96 0.46
C GLU A 95 -13.72 1.46 1.11
N PHE A 96 -13.73 1.61 2.43
CA PHE A 96 -12.55 1.96 3.22
C PHE A 96 -12.42 0.99 4.38
N PHE A 97 -11.26 0.34 4.46
CA PHE A 97 -10.94 -0.78 5.32
C PHE A 97 -10.14 -0.26 6.51
N PHE A 98 -10.51 -0.67 7.72
CA PHE A 98 -9.84 -0.35 8.96
C PHE A 98 -9.55 -1.65 9.71
N PHE A 99 -8.31 -1.82 10.13
CA PHE A 99 -7.76 -2.99 10.81
C PHE A 99 -7.12 -2.56 12.14
N ASP A 100 -6.69 -3.51 12.97
CA ASP A 100 -6.20 -3.24 14.35
C ASP A 100 -7.38 -2.68 15.20
N PHE A 101 -8.40 -3.52 15.41
CA PHE A 101 -9.51 -3.27 16.36
C PHE A 101 -9.51 -4.33 17.46
N ASP A 102 -8.61 -4.19 18.42
CA ASP A 102 -8.45 -5.15 19.51
C ASP A 102 -8.26 -4.50 20.90
N ILE A 103 -8.01 -5.35 21.89
CA ILE A 103 -7.59 -5.03 23.24
C ILE A 103 -6.12 -5.41 23.44
N GLY A 104 -5.24 -4.44 23.67
CA GLY A 104 -3.80 -4.66 23.57
C GLY A 104 -3.25 -5.63 24.62
N ILE A 105 -2.49 -6.63 24.17
CA ILE A 105 -1.79 -7.59 25.05
C ILE A 105 -0.99 -6.86 26.14
N GLY A 106 -1.30 -7.17 27.39
CA GLY A 106 -0.61 -6.66 28.59
C GLY A 106 -0.99 -5.23 29.00
N SER A 107 -1.53 -4.40 28.11
CA SER A 107 -1.92 -3.00 28.42
C SER A 107 -3.42 -2.84 28.64
N GLY A 108 -4.25 -3.70 28.03
CA GLY A 108 -5.71 -3.57 28.07
C GLY A 108 -6.25 -2.35 27.30
N LEU A 109 -5.43 -1.78 26.41
CA LEU A 109 -5.81 -0.63 25.59
C LEU A 109 -6.78 -1.05 24.48
N VAL A 110 -8.03 -0.63 24.60
CA VAL A 110 -9.12 -0.90 23.65
C VAL A 110 -9.11 0.14 22.54
N GLU A 111 -9.15 -0.32 21.29
CA GLU A 111 -9.26 0.51 20.09
C GLU A 111 -10.73 0.78 19.72
N SER A 112 -11.05 2.04 19.39
CA SER A 112 -12.36 2.40 18.83
C SER A 112 -12.31 3.52 17.80
N LEU A 113 -13.31 3.52 16.91
CA LEU A 113 -13.48 4.46 15.82
C LEU A 113 -14.93 4.97 15.80
N ASP A 114 -15.12 6.28 15.94
CA ASP A 114 -16.39 6.96 15.63
C ASP A 114 -16.34 7.48 14.18
N VAL A 115 -17.43 7.30 13.42
CA VAL A 115 -17.59 7.82 12.05
C VAL A 115 -19.04 8.20 11.78
N CYS A 116 -19.26 9.16 10.89
CA CYS A 116 -20.58 9.62 10.45
C CYS A 116 -20.65 9.77 8.93
N GLY A 117 -21.87 9.73 8.37
CA GLY A 117 -22.11 9.95 6.94
C GLY A 117 -21.76 8.76 6.04
N ILE A 118 -21.58 7.56 6.61
CA ILE A 118 -21.45 6.33 5.82
C ILE A 118 -22.81 5.86 5.31
N ILE A 119 -22.84 5.24 4.14
CA ILE A 119 -24.06 4.61 3.58
C ILE A 119 -24.24 3.16 4.05
N GLY A 120 -23.21 2.57 4.66
CA GLY A 120 -23.24 1.25 5.26
C GLY A 120 -21.89 0.82 5.82
N TYR A 121 -21.86 -0.32 6.50
CA TYR A 121 -20.65 -0.95 7.00
C TYR A 121 -20.75 -2.48 6.89
N GLU A 122 -19.61 -3.15 6.92
CA GLU A 122 -19.50 -4.60 7.09
C GLU A 122 -18.37 -4.93 8.07
N THR A 123 -18.62 -5.82 9.01
CA THR A 123 -17.59 -6.64 9.65
C THR A 123 -17.41 -7.93 8.85
N SER A 124 -16.35 -8.70 9.12
CA SER A 124 -16.10 -9.97 8.42
C SER A 124 -17.25 -10.98 8.49
N LYS A 125 -18.03 -10.95 9.58
CA LYS A 125 -19.26 -11.76 9.73
C LYS A 125 -20.36 -11.42 8.72
N GLN A 126 -20.41 -10.16 8.28
CA GLN A 126 -21.38 -9.67 7.30
C GLN A 126 -20.86 -9.82 5.87
N ARG A 127 -19.54 -9.66 5.67
CA ARG A 127 -18.90 -9.75 4.34
C ARG A 127 -18.68 -11.19 3.87
N TRP A 128 -18.38 -12.12 4.78
CA TRP A 128 -18.15 -13.53 4.48
C TRP A 128 -18.99 -14.46 5.37
N PRO A 129 -20.34 -14.41 5.28
CA PRO A 129 -21.22 -15.19 6.14
C PRO A 129 -21.06 -16.71 5.98
N GLU A 130 -20.68 -17.17 4.77
CA GLU A 130 -20.40 -18.58 4.49
C GLU A 130 -19.03 -19.03 5.02
N GLY A 131 -18.11 -18.09 5.25
CA GLY A 131 -16.79 -18.35 5.81
C GLY A 131 -16.78 -18.67 7.30
N GLY A 132 -17.88 -18.41 8.00
CA GLY A 132 -18.00 -18.69 9.44
C GLY A 132 -17.12 -17.80 10.33
N ILE A 133 -16.59 -16.69 9.80
CA ILE A 133 -15.72 -15.77 10.54
C ILE A 133 -16.59 -14.90 11.45
N ASP A 134 -16.52 -15.16 12.76
CA ASP A 134 -17.05 -14.24 13.76
C ASP A 134 -16.19 -12.97 13.83
N SER A 135 -16.81 -11.84 14.17
CA SER A 135 -16.09 -10.57 14.33
C SER A 135 -15.92 -10.22 15.79
N SER A 136 -14.70 -9.83 16.13
CA SER A 136 -14.25 -9.35 17.44
C SER A 136 -14.44 -7.84 17.60
N VAL A 137 -15.41 -7.26 16.87
CA VAL A 137 -15.74 -5.82 16.88
C VAL A 137 -17.22 -5.63 17.22
N THR A 138 -17.49 -4.88 18.28
CA THR A 138 -18.84 -4.39 18.59
C THR A 138 -19.13 -3.13 17.81
N VAL A 139 -20.31 -3.08 17.16
CA VAL A 139 -20.81 -1.90 16.46
C VAL A 139 -21.99 -1.30 17.22
N THR A 140 -21.90 -0.02 17.56
CA THR A 140 -22.95 0.75 18.23
C THR A 140 -23.43 1.85 17.30
N GLU A 141 -24.72 1.89 16.96
CA GLU A 141 -25.30 3.03 16.24
C GLU A 141 -25.34 4.26 17.15
N ARG A 142 -24.97 5.42 16.59
CA ARG A 142 -24.87 6.71 17.28
C ARG A 142 -25.88 7.70 16.72
N SER A 143 -27.16 7.30 16.73
CA SER A 143 -28.26 8.05 16.12
C SER A 143 -28.43 9.47 16.73
N GLU A 144 -27.88 9.73 17.92
CA GLU A 144 -27.84 11.05 18.53
C GLU A 144 -26.85 12.03 17.85
N LEU A 145 -25.89 11.50 17.08
CA LEU A 145 -24.94 12.29 16.27
C LEU A 145 -25.45 12.52 14.84
N GLY A 146 -26.42 11.71 14.38
CA GLY A 146 -27.03 11.80 13.06
C GLY A 146 -27.24 10.45 12.38
N ALA A 147 -27.83 10.48 11.18
CA ALA A 147 -27.98 9.29 10.35
C ALA A 147 -26.61 8.82 9.81
N GLY A 148 -26.40 7.50 9.77
CA GLY A 148 -25.14 6.92 9.32
C GLY A 148 -23.96 7.19 10.26
N CYS A 149 -24.22 7.38 11.56
CA CYS A 149 -23.20 7.53 12.60
C CYS A 149 -23.06 6.24 13.41
N PHE A 150 -21.82 5.75 13.57
CA PHE A 150 -21.50 4.50 14.25
C PHE A 150 -20.20 4.60 15.05
N THR A 151 -20.13 3.84 16.14
CA THR A 151 -18.90 3.54 16.88
C THR A 151 -18.55 2.07 16.69
N PHE A 152 -17.31 1.80 16.31
CA PHE A 152 -16.71 0.47 16.23
C PHE A 152 -15.71 0.32 17.37
N THR A 153 -15.73 -0.81 18.08
CA THR A 153 -14.86 -1.05 19.25
C THR A 153 -14.39 -2.50 19.29
N GLY A 154 -13.08 -2.72 19.41
CA GLY A 154 -12.51 -4.07 19.57
C GLY A 154 -12.93 -4.73 20.89
N THR A 155 -13.18 -6.04 20.87
CA THR A 155 -13.68 -6.79 22.05
C THR A 155 -12.77 -7.91 22.53
N GLU A 156 -11.75 -8.29 21.75
CA GLU A 156 -10.87 -9.42 22.06
C GLU A 156 -9.40 -8.99 22.05
N VAL A 157 -8.53 -9.81 22.65
CA VAL A 157 -7.12 -9.48 22.85
C VAL A 157 -6.29 -10.02 21.69
N TYR A 158 -5.70 -9.12 20.90
CA TYR A 158 -4.79 -9.44 19.81
C TYR A 158 -3.46 -8.66 19.95
N GLY A 159 -2.49 -8.99 19.10
CA GLY A 159 -1.16 -8.38 19.08
C GLY A 159 -0.77 -7.89 17.69
N GLY A 160 0.39 -7.22 17.61
CA GLY A 160 0.92 -6.70 16.35
C GLY A 160 1.16 -7.75 15.26
N GLU A 161 1.18 -9.04 15.61
CA GLU A 161 1.32 -10.16 14.68
C GLU A 161 0.03 -10.41 13.86
N ASN A 162 -1.13 -10.01 14.40
CA ASN A 162 -2.47 -10.21 13.82
C ASN A 162 -2.85 -9.14 12.79
N ASN A 163 -1.91 -8.28 12.41
CA ASN A 163 -2.11 -7.21 11.43
C ASN A 163 -1.73 -7.65 10.01
N PRO A 164 -2.45 -7.19 8.97
CA PRO A 164 -2.06 -7.44 7.60
C PRO A 164 -0.74 -6.71 7.29
N LYS A 165 0.16 -7.39 6.61
CA LYS A 165 1.45 -6.84 6.18
C LYS A 165 1.35 -6.30 4.76
N TYR A 166 0.60 -6.96 3.89
CA TYR A 166 0.50 -6.56 2.48
C TYR A 166 -0.95 -6.44 2.03
N ALA A 167 -1.22 -5.51 1.12
CA ALA A 167 -2.53 -5.33 0.52
C ALA A 167 -3.01 -6.63 -0.17
N SER A 168 -2.08 -7.38 -0.76
CA SER A 168 -2.32 -8.68 -1.40
C SER A 168 -2.69 -9.82 -0.44
N GLU A 169 -2.65 -9.63 0.87
CA GLU A 169 -3.13 -10.62 1.85
C GLU A 169 -4.65 -10.50 2.07
N ILE A 170 -5.24 -9.34 1.78
CA ILE A 170 -6.66 -9.03 2.05
C ILE A 170 -7.47 -8.83 0.77
N PHE A 171 -6.90 -8.16 -0.24
CA PHE A 171 -7.58 -7.87 -1.51
C PHE A 171 -7.40 -8.99 -2.52
N VAL A 172 -7.78 -10.21 -2.12
CA VAL A 172 -7.85 -11.41 -2.96
C VAL A 172 -9.19 -12.11 -2.76
N ASP A 173 -9.55 -13.02 -3.66
CA ASP A 173 -10.75 -13.85 -3.53
C ASP A 173 -10.73 -14.63 -2.20
N PHE A 174 -11.89 -14.83 -1.58
CA PHE A 174 -12.00 -15.38 -0.22
C PHE A 174 -11.31 -16.75 -0.08
N GLU A 175 -11.42 -17.60 -1.11
CA GLU A 175 -10.85 -18.94 -1.18
C GLU A 175 -9.32 -18.94 -1.31
N LYS A 176 -8.70 -17.77 -1.50
CA LYS A 176 -7.24 -17.57 -1.61
C LYS A 176 -6.64 -16.93 -0.36
N LEU A 177 -7.45 -16.52 0.61
CA LEU A 177 -6.97 -15.96 1.87
C LEU A 177 -6.21 -17.04 2.65
N ALA A 178 -5.08 -16.66 3.25
CA ALA A 178 -4.33 -17.56 4.11
C ALA A 178 -5.10 -17.81 5.42
N THR A 179 -4.91 -18.99 6.04
CA THR A 179 -5.53 -19.31 7.33
C THR A 179 -5.22 -18.27 8.41
N THR A 180 -3.99 -17.73 8.45
CA THR A 180 -3.64 -16.61 9.35
C THR A 180 -4.44 -15.36 9.04
N THR A 181 -4.74 -15.05 7.77
CA THR A 181 -5.60 -13.91 7.44
C THR A 181 -7.03 -14.14 7.95
N LEU A 182 -7.58 -15.35 7.72
CA LEU A 182 -8.93 -15.72 8.13
C LEU A 182 -9.10 -15.69 9.66
N ASP A 183 -8.12 -16.22 10.40
CA ASP A 183 -8.18 -16.42 11.85
C ASP A 183 -7.67 -15.22 12.66
N ASP A 184 -6.66 -14.50 12.17
CA ASP A 184 -5.98 -13.42 12.91
C ASP A 184 -6.42 -12.02 12.47
N VAL A 185 -6.56 -11.79 11.15
CA VAL A 185 -6.77 -10.42 10.61
C VAL A 185 -8.24 -10.09 10.43
N LEU A 186 -9.02 -11.02 9.88
CA LEU A 186 -10.41 -10.74 9.55
C LEU A 186 -11.34 -10.52 10.75
N PRO A 187 -11.20 -11.18 11.93
CA PRO A 187 -12.10 -10.91 13.06
C PRO A 187 -12.11 -9.43 13.50
N ILE A 188 -10.97 -8.75 13.35
CA ILE A 188 -10.73 -7.35 13.71
C ILE A 188 -10.81 -6.35 12.53
N LEU A 189 -11.42 -6.75 11.41
CA LEU A 189 -11.67 -5.88 10.24
C LEU A 189 -13.03 -5.16 10.32
N VAL A 190 -13.03 -3.86 10.00
CA VAL A 190 -14.21 -3.08 9.65
C VAL A 190 -14.08 -2.50 8.24
N VAL A 191 -15.11 -2.68 7.41
CA VAL A 191 -15.25 -2.05 6.10
C VAL A 191 -16.35 -0.99 6.17
N LEU A 192 -16.02 0.25 5.85
CA LEU A 192 -16.97 1.36 5.73
C LEU A 192 -17.31 1.63 4.26
N LYS A 193 -18.58 1.87 3.97
CA LYS A 193 -19.07 2.19 2.61
C LYS A 193 -19.49 3.65 2.53
N PHE A 194 -18.97 4.34 1.51
CA PHE A 194 -19.23 5.76 1.29
C PHE A 194 -19.94 5.97 -0.05
N GLY A 195 -20.88 6.91 -0.06
CA GLY A 195 -21.61 7.29 -1.27
C GLY A 195 -20.74 8.03 -2.28
N ALA A 196 -21.13 7.96 -3.55
CA ALA A 196 -20.53 8.76 -4.62
C ALA A 196 -20.63 10.27 -4.35
N GLY A 197 -19.69 11.03 -4.93
CA GLY A 197 -19.67 12.49 -4.90
C GLY A 197 -19.03 13.11 -3.66
N VAL A 198 -18.51 12.33 -2.71
CA VAL A 198 -17.81 12.85 -1.52
C VAL A 198 -16.33 13.10 -1.81
N SER A 199 -15.79 14.21 -1.28
CA SER A 199 -14.36 14.55 -1.42
C SER A 199 -13.52 14.15 -0.21
N GLY A 200 -14.06 13.30 0.65
CA GLY A 200 -13.47 12.93 1.93
C GLY A 200 -14.51 12.60 2.98
N PHE A 201 -14.04 12.22 4.17
CA PHE A 201 -14.85 11.87 5.33
C PHE A 201 -14.08 12.19 6.62
N SER A 202 -14.76 12.22 7.76
CA SER A 202 -14.13 12.45 9.07
C SER A 202 -14.33 11.23 9.97
N VAL A 203 -13.27 10.79 10.63
CA VAL A 203 -13.30 9.75 11.67
C VAL A 203 -12.70 10.29 12.96
N LYS A 204 -13.05 9.69 14.09
CA LYS A 204 -12.36 9.91 15.36
C LYS A 204 -11.88 8.59 15.92
N TYR A 205 -10.57 8.43 16.01
CA TYR A 205 -9.94 7.32 16.71
C TYR A 205 -9.88 7.61 18.21
N SER A 206 -10.07 6.58 19.02
CA SER A 206 -9.85 6.64 20.46
C SER A 206 -9.15 5.37 20.94
N VAL A 207 -8.24 5.55 21.89
CA VAL A 207 -7.60 4.47 22.65
C VAL A 207 -8.05 4.63 24.09
N SER A 208 -8.55 3.57 24.71
CA SER A 208 -8.94 3.63 26.13
C SER A 208 -7.73 3.96 27.02
N ALA A 209 -7.97 4.42 28.24
CA ALA A 209 -6.89 4.49 29.23
C ALA A 209 -6.43 3.06 29.62
N SER A 210 -5.13 2.88 29.81
CA SER A 210 -4.54 1.66 30.35
C SER A 210 -5.19 1.29 31.68
N GLN A 211 -5.56 0.01 31.82
CA GLN A 211 -6.09 -0.52 33.08
C GLN A 211 -4.97 -0.91 34.06
N VAL A 212 -3.71 -0.87 33.63
CA VAL A 212 -2.54 -1.16 34.45
C VAL A 212 -2.08 0.12 35.14
N ALA A 213 -2.48 0.28 36.41
CA ALA A 213 -2.27 1.49 37.20
C ALA A 213 -0.79 1.98 37.28
N ASP A 214 0.17 1.07 37.11
CA ASP A 214 1.61 1.37 37.23
C ASP A 214 2.28 1.78 35.91
N GLN A 215 1.58 1.75 34.75
CA GLN A 215 2.12 2.20 33.45
C GLN A 215 1.17 3.08 32.61
N PRO A 216 0.61 4.18 33.15
CA PRO A 216 -0.12 5.15 32.34
C PRO A 216 0.81 5.90 31.37
N GLY A 217 0.42 6.01 30.09
CA GLY A 217 1.05 6.90 29.12
C GLY A 217 2.35 6.42 28.48
N LEU A 218 2.81 5.19 28.76
CA LEU A 218 4.01 4.59 28.14
C LEU A 218 3.70 3.71 26.92
N SER A 219 2.42 3.59 26.57
CA SER A 219 1.94 2.70 25.50
C SER A 219 0.99 3.44 24.55
N GLY A 220 0.56 2.75 23.52
CA GLY A 220 -0.31 3.28 22.48
C GLY A 220 -0.57 2.24 21.40
N ARG A 221 -1.45 2.60 20.48
CA ARG A 221 -2.04 1.73 19.46
C ARG A 221 -1.73 2.22 18.06
N ASN A 222 -1.94 1.37 17.07
CA ASN A 222 -1.90 1.77 15.67
C ASN A 222 -3.30 1.55 15.11
N PHE A 223 -3.72 2.39 14.17
CA PHE A 223 -4.91 2.16 13.38
C PHE A 223 -4.45 2.01 11.94
N LEU A 224 -4.65 0.82 11.39
CA LEU A 224 -4.29 0.50 10.02
C LEU A 224 -5.49 0.78 9.11
N PHE A 225 -5.23 1.33 7.92
CA PHE A 225 -6.29 1.55 6.95
C PHE A 225 -5.85 1.40 5.49
N ALA A 226 -6.81 1.10 4.62
CA ALA A 226 -6.67 1.08 3.16
C ALA A 226 -8.00 1.48 2.49
N GLY A 227 -7.95 1.95 1.24
CA GLY A 227 -9.14 2.27 0.45
C GLY A 227 -9.23 1.40 -0.80
N PHE A 228 -10.46 1.06 -1.20
CA PHE A 228 -10.76 0.37 -2.46
C PHE A 228 -11.92 1.08 -3.17
N ALA A 229 -11.65 1.66 -4.33
CA ALA A 229 -12.69 2.17 -5.23
C ALA A 229 -12.99 1.10 -6.31
N GLN A 230 -14.27 0.91 -6.66
CA GLN A 230 -14.66 -0.08 -7.67
C GLN A 230 -14.00 0.17 -9.04
N SER A 231 -13.75 1.44 -9.38
CA SER A 231 -12.97 1.85 -10.56
C SER A 231 -11.58 1.21 -10.67
N ASN A 232 -10.99 0.73 -9.57
CA ASN A 232 -9.67 0.11 -9.58
C ASN A 232 -9.70 -1.38 -10.00
N SER A 233 -10.86 -2.07 -10.04
CA SER A 233 -10.92 -3.49 -10.43
C SER A 233 -10.61 -3.69 -11.92
N ASP A 234 -11.09 -2.80 -12.78
CA ASP A 234 -10.91 -2.92 -14.23
C ASP A 234 -9.48 -2.61 -14.68
N THR A 235 -8.69 -1.87 -13.87
CA THR A 235 -7.24 -1.72 -14.10
C THR A 235 -6.43 -3.00 -13.87
N PHE A 236 -7.02 -4.05 -13.28
CA PHE A 236 -6.43 -5.38 -13.21
C PHE A 236 -6.91 -6.35 -14.29
N LEU A 237 -7.76 -5.90 -15.23
CA LEU A 237 -7.91 -6.62 -16.49
C LEU A 237 -6.54 -6.64 -17.18
N PRO A 238 -5.92 -7.81 -17.44
CA PRO A 238 -4.70 -7.86 -18.24
C PRO A 238 -5.04 -7.21 -19.58
N CYS A 239 -4.17 -6.28 -20.04
CA CYS A 239 -4.41 -5.47 -21.24
C CYS A 239 -5.12 -6.31 -22.31
N PRO A 240 -6.31 -5.92 -22.78
CA PRO A 240 -7.10 -6.75 -23.69
C PRO A 240 -6.18 -7.18 -24.82
N PRO A 241 -6.09 -8.50 -25.10
CA PRO A 241 -5.00 -9.06 -25.90
C PRO A 241 -4.92 -8.25 -27.19
N GLY A 242 -3.78 -7.58 -27.37
CA GLY A 242 -3.62 -6.58 -28.42
C GLY A 242 -4.10 -7.16 -29.75
N PRO A 243 -4.83 -6.39 -30.57
CA PRO A 243 -5.48 -6.91 -31.77
C PRO A 243 -4.46 -7.75 -32.54
N PRO A 244 -4.80 -9.00 -32.91
CA PRO A 244 -3.83 -9.96 -33.42
C PRO A 244 -3.03 -9.28 -34.53
N PRO A 245 -1.68 -9.31 -34.45
CA PRO A 245 -0.84 -8.45 -35.27
C PRO A 245 -1.29 -8.59 -36.72
N SER A 246 -1.76 -7.48 -37.29
CA SER A 246 -2.37 -7.45 -38.62
C SER A 246 -1.47 -8.23 -39.56
N MET A 247 -1.98 -9.36 -40.09
CA MET A 247 -1.14 -10.31 -40.84
C MET A 247 -0.30 -9.51 -41.83
N PRO A 248 1.05 -9.59 -41.75
CA PRO A 248 1.88 -8.82 -42.66
C PRO A 248 1.43 -9.14 -44.08
N PRO A 249 1.24 -8.13 -44.95
CA PRO A 249 0.82 -8.38 -46.32
C PRO A 249 1.77 -9.43 -46.92
N PRO A 250 1.23 -10.42 -47.68
CA PRO A 250 2.02 -11.53 -48.16
C PRO A 250 3.28 -10.99 -48.84
N LEU A 251 4.45 -11.44 -48.35
CA LEU A 251 5.73 -11.00 -48.86
C LEU A 251 5.72 -11.14 -50.39
N PRO A 252 6.14 -10.09 -51.13
CA PRO A 252 6.28 -10.23 -52.58
C PRO A 252 7.19 -11.43 -52.87
N PRO A 253 6.90 -12.23 -53.91
CA PRO A 253 7.71 -13.39 -54.22
C PRO A 253 9.17 -12.98 -54.38
N PRO A 254 10.13 -13.74 -53.81
CA PRO A 254 11.53 -13.38 -53.86
C PRO A 254 11.96 -13.21 -55.33
N PRO A 255 12.79 -12.19 -55.65
CA PRO A 255 13.29 -12.03 -57.00
C PRO A 255 14.04 -13.29 -57.42
N SER A 256 13.81 -13.74 -58.67
CA SER A 256 14.48 -14.92 -59.22
C SER A 256 15.98 -14.81 -59.00
N PRO A 257 16.66 -15.86 -58.50
CA PRO A 257 18.09 -15.80 -58.26
C PRO A 257 18.82 -15.48 -59.58
N PRO A 258 19.88 -14.65 -59.53
CA PRO A 258 20.70 -14.41 -60.71
C PRO A 258 21.31 -15.75 -61.20
N PRO A 259 21.56 -15.90 -62.51
CA PRO A 259 22.20 -17.09 -63.04
C PRO A 259 23.54 -17.34 -62.32
N LEU A 260 23.76 -18.59 -61.92
CA LEU A 260 25.00 -18.99 -61.24
C LEU A 260 26.20 -18.64 -62.14
N PRO A 261 27.27 -18.04 -61.58
CA PRO A 261 28.52 -17.86 -62.32
C PRO A 261 29.10 -19.24 -62.70
N PRO A 262 29.83 -19.34 -63.82
CA PRO A 262 30.44 -20.60 -64.24
C PRO A 262 31.40 -21.12 -63.16
N SER A 263 31.31 -22.41 -62.88
CA SER A 263 32.12 -23.07 -61.85
C SER A 263 33.62 -22.85 -62.07
N PRO A 264 34.38 -22.41 -61.05
CA PRO A 264 35.83 -22.30 -61.17
C PRO A 264 36.47 -23.69 -61.37
N PRO A 265 37.62 -23.76 -62.06
CA PRO A 265 38.36 -25.01 -62.23
C PRO A 265 38.80 -25.59 -60.88
N TRP A 266 38.80 -26.92 -60.80
CA TRP A 266 39.10 -27.70 -59.59
C TRP A 266 40.37 -27.24 -58.88
N MET A 267 40.21 -26.67 -57.67
CA MET A 267 41.32 -26.47 -56.76
C MET A 267 41.57 -27.76 -55.95
N PRO A 268 42.83 -28.12 -55.65
CA PRO A 268 43.12 -29.25 -54.78
C PRO A 268 42.58 -29.01 -53.36
N PRO A 269 42.26 -30.08 -52.60
CA PRO A 269 41.71 -29.95 -51.26
C PRO A 269 42.67 -29.21 -50.32
N LEU A 270 42.14 -28.25 -49.54
CA LEU A 270 42.94 -27.62 -48.48
C LEU A 270 43.38 -28.67 -47.44
N PRO A 271 44.60 -28.57 -46.90
CA PRO A 271 45.03 -29.41 -45.79
C PRO A 271 44.14 -29.18 -44.57
N ALA A 272 43.90 -30.24 -43.80
CA ALA A 272 43.08 -30.18 -42.60
C ALA A 272 43.66 -29.16 -41.60
N PRO A 273 42.82 -28.35 -40.92
CA PRO A 273 43.28 -27.42 -39.90
C PRO A 273 43.96 -28.19 -38.75
N PRO A 274 45.03 -27.64 -38.15
CA PRO A 274 45.70 -28.28 -37.03
C PRO A 274 44.76 -28.43 -35.83
N PRO A 275 44.93 -29.47 -34.98
CA PRO A 275 44.11 -29.65 -33.80
C PRO A 275 44.23 -28.45 -32.86
N GLN A 276 43.09 -27.92 -32.40
CA GLN A 276 43.08 -26.83 -31.43
C GLN A 276 43.75 -27.28 -30.12
N PRO A 277 44.57 -26.42 -29.47
CA PRO A 277 45.10 -26.71 -28.16
C PRO A 277 43.98 -26.96 -27.14
N ALA A 278 44.19 -27.93 -26.24
CA ALA A 278 43.27 -28.15 -25.14
C ALA A 278 43.19 -26.88 -24.25
N PRO A 279 41.99 -26.50 -23.75
CA PRO A 279 41.86 -25.36 -22.85
C PRO A 279 42.67 -25.60 -21.57
N PRO A 280 43.26 -24.54 -20.97
CA PRO A 280 44.06 -24.68 -19.77
C PRO A 280 43.22 -25.20 -18.59
N PRO A 281 43.81 -25.96 -17.65
CA PRO A 281 43.12 -26.43 -16.47
C PRO A 281 42.62 -25.24 -15.64
N ARG A 282 41.42 -25.39 -15.05
CA ARG A 282 40.88 -24.36 -14.14
C ARG A 282 41.81 -24.18 -12.95
N PRO A 283 42.05 -22.95 -12.48
CA PRO A 283 42.79 -22.73 -11.25
C PRO A 283 42.07 -23.40 -10.06
N PRO A 284 42.81 -23.88 -9.04
CA PRO A 284 42.19 -24.43 -7.83
C PRO A 284 41.36 -23.36 -7.12
N PRO A 285 40.30 -23.76 -6.38
CA PRO A 285 39.56 -22.83 -5.54
C PRO A 285 40.48 -22.21 -4.47
N PRO A 286 40.26 -20.96 -4.07
CA PRO A 286 41.04 -20.33 -3.01
C PRO A 286 40.88 -21.11 -1.70
N THR A 287 41.98 -21.30 -0.97
CA THR A 287 41.98 -21.89 0.36
C THR A 287 41.17 -21.02 1.33
N GLU A 288 40.27 -21.65 2.09
CA GLU A 288 39.48 -20.96 3.09
C GLU A 288 40.37 -20.34 4.19
N PRO A 289 40.06 -19.13 4.69
CA PRO A 289 40.79 -18.53 5.78
C PRO A 289 40.57 -19.32 7.09
N PRO A 290 41.54 -19.33 8.02
CA PRO A 290 41.42 -20.05 9.27
C PRO A 290 40.22 -19.54 10.10
N SER A 291 39.45 -20.48 10.63
CA SER A 291 38.23 -20.23 11.38
C SER A 291 38.50 -19.37 12.63
N SER A 292 37.69 -18.33 12.82
CA SER A 292 37.73 -17.52 14.05
C SER A 292 37.27 -18.34 15.26
N PRO A 293 37.74 -18.01 16.49
CA PRO A 293 37.29 -18.70 17.70
C PRO A 293 35.77 -18.52 17.93
N PRO A 294 35.10 -19.50 18.55
CA PRO A 294 33.64 -19.53 18.64
C PRO A 294 33.10 -18.44 19.58
N SER A 295 32.20 -17.61 19.06
CA SER A 295 31.29 -16.79 19.87
C SER A 295 30.10 -17.61 20.37
N PRO A 296 29.47 -17.26 21.51
CA PRO A 296 28.33 -17.99 22.06
C PRO A 296 27.14 -18.01 21.09
N ALA A 297 26.38 -19.12 21.13
CA ALA A 297 25.39 -19.44 20.11
C ALA A 297 24.12 -18.58 20.16
N CYS A 298 23.82 -17.90 19.05
CA CYS A 298 22.45 -17.65 18.62
C CYS A 298 22.02 -18.75 17.63
N PRO A 299 20.74 -19.16 17.60
CA PRO A 299 20.23 -20.04 16.55
C PRO A 299 20.30 -19.32 15.18
N PRO A 300 20.79 -19.97 14.11
CA PRO A 300 21.01 -19.30 12.82
C PRO A 300 19.73 -19.17 11.98
N PRO A 301 19.59 -18.09 11.18
CA PRO A 301 18.57 -17.98 10.13
C PRO A 301 18.97 -18.79 8.88
N VAL A 302 17.96 -19.20 8.10
CA VAL A 302 18.16 -19.83 6.78
C VAL A 302 18.24 -18.73 5.70
N GLN A 303 19.15 -18.86 4.72
CA GLN A 303 19.42 -17.85 3.69
C GLN A 303 19.27 -18.37 2.22
N PRO A 304 19.12 -17.46 1.22
CA PRO A 304 18.59 -17.73 -0.14
C PRO A 304 19.75 -18.00 -1.17
N PRO A 305 19.63 -17.89 -2.53
CA PRO A 305 18.52 -17.56 -3.44
C PRO A 305 18.42 -18.58 -4.65
N ALA A 306 17.94 -18.36 -5.89
CA ALA A 306 17.34 -17.24 -6.66
C ALA A 306 16.53 -17.78 -7.89
N THR A 307 15.57 -17.01 -8.44
CA THR A 307 15.55 -16.49 -9.84
C THR A 307 14.21 -15.77 -10.17
N PRO A 308 14.20 -14.74 -11.07
CA PRO A 308 12.99 -13.99 -11.43
C PRO A 308 12.29 -14.54 -12.69
N PRO A 309 10.94 -14.66 -12.69
CA PRO A 309 10.13 -13.81 -13.58
C PRO A 309 8.69 -13.53 -13.08
N PRO A 310 7.86 -12.73 -13.77
CA PRO A 310 8.16 -11.54 -14.58
C PRO A 310 7.84 -10.25 -13.79
N ARG A 311 8.02 -9.07 -14.42
CA ARG A 311 7.82 -7.77 -13.77
C ARG A 311 6.34 -7.39 -13.61
N CYS A 312 5.86 -7.29 -12.37
CA CYS A 312 4.82 -6.32 -12.02
C CYS A 312 5.50 -4.99 -11.63
N TRP A 313 4.99 -3.87 -12.13
CA TRP A 313 5.62 -2.56 -11.96
C TRP A 313 5.20 -1.94 -10.62
N PHE A 314 6.15 -1.77 -9.70
CA PHE A 314 5.95 -0.98 -8.48
C PHE A 314 6.53 0.43 -8.63
N PHE A 315 5.80 1.42 -8.11
CA PHE A 315 6.20 2.82 -8.16
C PHE A 315 7.36 3.11 -7.18
N LEU A 316 8.45 3.67 -7.69
CA LEU A 316 9.55 4.20 -6.89
C LEU A 316 9.15 5.56 -6.31
N PHE A 317 8.79 5.60 -5.03
CA PHE A 317 8.61 6.86 -4.30
C PHE A 317 9.95 7.39 -3.79
N CYS A 318 10.33 8.59 -4.22
CA CYS A 318 11.40 9.33 -3.56
C CYS A 318 10.92 9.82 -2.19
N PRO A 319 11.75 9.78 -1.13
CA PRO A 319 11.44 10.46 0.11
C PRO A 319 11.29 11.97 -0.15
N PRO A 320 10.40 12.68 0.59
CA PRO A 320 10.26 14.12 0.46
C PRO A 320 11.58 14.82 0.82
N PRO A 321 11.95 15.90 0.12
CA PRO A 321 13.16 16.66 0.45
C PRO A 321 13.04 17.26 1.86
N PRO A 322 14.14 17.40 2.61
CA PRO A 322 14.12 17.99 3.95
C PRO A 322 13.55 19.41 3.91
N PRO A 323 12.88 19.86 4.99
CA PRO A 323 12.33 21.21 5.07
C PRO A 323 13.45 22.26 4.94
N PRO A 324 13.18 23.41 4.28
CA PRO A 324 14.15 24.49 4.21
C PRO A 324 14.44 25.04 5.62
N PRO A 325 15.66 25.55 5.87
CA PRO A 325 16.00 26.15 7.16
C PRO A 325 15.07 27.33 7.46
N LEU A 326 14.60 27.40 8.72
CA LEU A 326 13.76 28.50 9.19
C LEU A 326 14.50 29.82 9.05
N LEU A 327 13.92 30.76 8.32
CA LEU A 327 14.40 32.14 8.29
C LEU A 327 14.17 32.79 9.67
N PRO A 328 15.12 33.60 10.18
CA PRO A 328 14.93 34.28 11.45
C PRO A 328 13.73 35.24 11.38
N SER A 329 12.92 35.25 12.44
CA SER A 329 11.77 36.14 12.55
C SER A 329 12.21 37.61 12.45
N PRO A 330 11.43 38.47 11.77
CA PRO A 330 11.72 39.90 11.74
C PRO A 330 11.64 40.50 13.16
N PRO A 331 12.47 41.50 13.48
CA PRO A 331 12.41 42.18 14.77
C PRO A 331 11.05 42.87 14.95
N ALA A 332 10.53 42.84 16.18
CA ALA A 332 9.30 43.53 16.54
C ALA A 332 9.43 45.05 16.31
N PRO A 333 8.36 45.74 15.88
CA PRO A 333 8.38 47.19 15.74
C PRO A 333 8.58 47.87 17.11
N PRO A 334 9.26 49.02 17.17
CA PRO A 334 9.40 49.77 18.41
C PRO A 334 8.04 50.32 18.89
N LEU A 335 7.91 50.41 20.22
CA LEU A 335 6.80 51.05 20.93
C LEU A 335 6.87 52.58 20.85
#